data_AF-I3JCB7-F1
#
_entry.id   AF-I3JCB7-F1
#
_cell.length_a   1.000
_cell.length_b   1.000
_cell.length_c   1.000
_cell.angle_alpha   90.00
_cell.angle_beta   90.00
_cell.angle_gamma   90.00
#
_symmetry.space_group_name_H-M   'P 1'
#
loop_
_entity.id
_entity.type
_entity.pdbx_description
1 polymer ?
#
loop_
_entity_poly.entity_id
_entity_poly.type
_entity_poly.pdbx_seq_one_letter_code
_entity_poly.pdbx_strand_id
1 'polypeptide(L)'
;MSQHRGIWRRQVHLFTLPYLLLLASPCVGFLPDFWSRVLTLSWDSHTHQYITERAILNVTLETLSGLKKHHGNHDKEEVRSCLQSGDLLSNAASVSRLGRGFWRAVGEVVKSNAATDFRSSTRSDPVYHFDSEHIESATVMLRRFWTHTVLSVRAKEYQSARHSLGQLFHSLQDFYSHSNWVEMGQSSIYLHLLQPDEPAVPVAKDTPTCMECFSTTCRNNLLPRLKTTQENSQLLTTGYFSTFPPKPQGKCSHGGILDSSRYLGAKGGINKDSTSPLFSPHHYLHLKAATLATEATLTVLRDLRDSVGHRNFLNVKQVPALVFVMDTTGSMFEEIHAARLRAQSIIQSRANSPGQLGTFVLVPFHDPGVGPAYETDDPGQFMQHMEELMALGGGDEPEMCLSAIQLALTHSPPLSEIFVFTDASPKDAHLFDVVKALSLEKQSKVTFLLTEDPNYTKESRGRLMRRKRRSREPLSPDRFNLYSSLSSLSGGLTIFTTNSDIHRVSTIVEDNTAADKVPK
;
A
#
# COMPACT_ATOMS: atom_id res chain seq x y z
N MET A 1 13.58 32.19 62.55
CA MET A 1 12.28 32.89 62.54
C MET A 1 11.86 33.02 61.07
N SER A 2 11.23 31.97 60.53
CA SER A 2 9.77 31.80 60.37
C SER A 2 9.25 32.38 59.04
N GLN A 3 8.82 31.44 58.19
CA GLN A 3 7.66 31.48 57.27
C GLN A 3 7.55 32.58 56.20
N HIS A 4 7.58 32.10 54.95
CA HIS A 4 6.66 32.34 53.82
C HIS A 4 7.39 32.68 52.52
N ARG A 5 7.48 31.69 51.62
CA ARG A 5 7.35 31.83 50.15
C ARG A 5 7.50 30.46 49.48
N GLY A 6 6.48 29.63 49.66
CA GLY A 6 6.35 28.33 49.00
C GLY A 6 5.02 28.22 48.25
N ILE A 7 4.78 29.06 47.23
CA ILE A 7 3.59 28.94 46.35
C ILE A 7 3.93 29.30 44.88
N TRP A 8 5.14 29.01 44.39
CA TRP A 8 5.50 29.31 42.98
C TRP A 8 6.23 28.16 42.28
N ARG A 9 5.97 26.90 42.68
CA ARG A 9 6.59 25.72 42.05
C ARG A 9 5.62 24.60 41.65
N ARG A 10 4.31 24.88 41.58
CA ARG A 10 3.28 23.91 41.13
C ARG A 10 2.51 24.32 39.88
N GLN A 11 2.81 25.47 39.28
CA GLN A 11 2.03 26.00 38.14
C GLN A 11 2.77 25.98 36.79
N VAL A 12 4.01 25.47 36.76
CA VAL A 12 4.81 25.36 35.52
C VAL A 12 4.64 23.98 34.85
N HIS A 13 4.12 22.98 35.56
CA HIS A 13 3.92 21.63 35.01
C HIS A 13 2.57 21.40 34.31
N LEU A 14 1.60 22.32 34.41
CA LEU A 14 0.31 22.18 33.71
C LEU A 14 0.35 22.69 32.25
N PHE A 15 1.34 23.51 31.88
CA PHE A 15 1.44 24.07 30.53
C PHE A 15 2.53 23.44 29.67
N THR A 16 3.36 22.56 30.22
CA THR A 16 4.39 21.84 29.45
C THR A 16 3.83 20.67 28.64
N LEU A 17 2.75 20.02 29.10
CA LEU A 17 2.10 18.93 28.35
C LEU A 17 1.44 19.39 27.03
N PRO A 18 0.65 20.48 26.98
CA PRO A 18 0.05 20.94 25.73
C PRO A 18 1.10 21.54 24.76
N TYR A 19 2.19 22.09 25.28
CA TYR A 19 3.27 22.64 24.44
C TYR A 19 4.16 21.54 23.81
N LEU A 20 4.38 20.42 24.50
CA LEU A 20 5.02 19.23 23.93
C LEU A 20 4.15 18.51 22.89
N LEU A 21 2.82 18.68 22.93
CA LEU A 21 1.87 18.18 21.93
C LEU A 21 1.87 19.00 20.62
N LEU A 22 2.32 20.27 20.67
CA LEU A 22 2.37 21.18 19.52
C LEU A 22 3.73 21.18 18.79
N LEU A 23 4.76 20.57 19.36
CA LEU A 23 6.11 20.50 18.78
C LEU A 23 6.38 19.21 17.99
N ALA A 24 5.38 18.35 17.81
CA ALA A 24 5.47 17.24 16.86
C ALA A 24 5.44 17.79 15.43
N SER A 25 6.63 18.12 14.89
CA SER A 25 6.82 18.33 13.46
C SER A 25 6.29 17.12 12.67
N PRO A 26 5.72 17.32 11.47
CA PRO A 26 5.07 16.29 10.68
C PRO A 26 6.11 15.39 10.01
N CYS A 27 6.80 14.57 10.80
CA CYS A 27 7.48 13.40 10.28
C CYS A 27 6.40 12.36 9.95
N VAL A 28 6.34 12.00 8.68
CA VAL A 28 5.42 11.02 8.09
C VAL A 28 5.53 9.70 8.84
N GLY A 29 4.64 9.46 9.80
CA GLY A 29 4.66 8.25 10.61
C GLY A 29 3.44 8.14 11.52
N PHE A 30 2.48 7.32 11.08
CA PHE A 30 1.43 6.65 11.86
C PHE A 30 0.62 7.50 12.86
N LEU A 31 -0.67 7.71 12.55
CA LEU A 31 -1.67 8.15 13.51
C LEU A 31 -2.49 6.92 13.94
N PRO A 32 -2.33 6.41 15.18
CA PRO A 32 -3.21 5.39 15.73
C PRO A 32 -4.55 6.01 16.18
N ASP A 33 -5.53 5.14 16.46
CA ASP A 33 -6.87 5.31 17.08
C ASP A 33 -6.98 6.45 18.13
N PHE A 34 -5.86 6.82 18.75
CA PHE A 34 -5.72 7.96 19.66
C PHE A 34 -6.27 9.27 19.06
N TRP A 35 -5.91 9.65 17.83
CA TRP A 35 -6.31 10.97 17.32
C TRP A 35 -7.80 11.05 16.99
N SER A 36 -8.42 10.01 16.44
CA SER A 36 -9.88 9.99 16.22
C SER A 36 -10.64 10.09 17.55
N ARG A 37 -10.29 9.29 18.56
CA ARG A 37 -10.97 9.29 19.86
C ARG A 37 -10.69 10.55 20.69
N VAL A 38 -9.48 11.11 20.59
CA VAL A 38 -9.09 12.34 21.28
C VAL A 38 -9.70 13.57 20.61
N LEU A 39 -9.74 13.63 19.27
CA LEU A 39 -10.35 14.74 18.54
C LEU A 39 -11.89 14.72 18.68
N THR A 40 -12.51 13.54 18.72
CA THR A 40 -13.97 13.43 18.87
C THR A 40 -14.46 13.36 20.33
N LEU A 41 -13.55 13.23 21.30
CA LEU A 41 -13.81 13.01 22.72
C LEU A 41 -14.74 11.80 22.96
N SER A 42 -14.64 10.76 22.13
CA SER A 42 -15.59 9.63 22.10
C SER A 42 -14.88 8.30 22.29
N TRP A 43 -14.60 7.98 23.56
CA TRP A 43 -13.81 6.81 23.95
C TRP A 43 -14.49 5.47 23.63
N ASP A 44 -15.82 5.45 23.55
CA ASP A 44 -16.65 4.27 23.27
C ASP A 44 -17.03 4.12 21.78
N SER A 45 -16.50 4.98 20.88
CA SER A 45 -16.79 4.90 19.45
C SER A 45 -16.03 3.76 18.77
N HIS A 46 -16.72 3.05 17.86
CA HIS A 46 -16.13 2.08 16.95
C HIS A 46 -15.67 2.81 15.68
N THR A 47 -14.38 3.15 15.63
CA THR A 47 -13.77 3.84 14.50
C THR A 47 -13.62 2.90 13.28
N HIS A 48 -13.44 3.47 12.08
CA HIS A 48 -13.11 2.68 10.88
C HIS A 48 -11.87 1.81 11.06
N GLN A 49 -10.85 2.35 11.76
CA GLN A 49 -9.67 1.58 12.15
C GLN A 49 -10.06 0.37 13.00
N TYR A 50 -10.83 0.59 14.07
CA TYR A 50 -11.26 -0.49 14.95
C TYR A 50 -12.06 -1.58 14.23
N ILE A 51 -13.02 -1.19 13.38
CA ILE A 51 -13.82 -2.11 12.57
C ILE A 51 -12.91 -2.93 11.65
N THR A 52 -12.01 -2.26 10.93
CA THR A 52 -11.07 -2.86 9.98
C THR A 52 -10.12 -3.86 10.65
N GLU A 53 -9.45 -3.46 11.74
CA GLU A 53 -8.51 -4.31 12.47
C GLU A 53 -9.19 -5.56 13.02
N ARG A 54 -10.36 -5.39 13.65
CA ARG A 54 -11.11 -6.52 14.21
C ARG A 54 -11.62 -7.46 13.13
N ALA A 55 -12.12 -6.94 12.01
CA ALA A 55 -12.62 -7.76 10.93
C ALA A 55 -11.50 -8.59 10.29
N ILE A 56 -10.35 -7.98 9.96
CA ILE A 56 -9.20 -8.68 9.41
C ILE A 56 -8.70 -9.75 10.38
N LEU A 57 -8.56 -9.41 11.66
CA LEU A 57 -8.13 -10.37 12.69
C LEU A 57 -9.09 -11.56 12.78
N ASN A 58 -10.40 -11.30 12.81
CA ASN A 58 -11.41 -12.34 12.94
C ASN A 58 -11.39 -13.31 11.75
N VAL A 59 -11.44 -12.80 10.51
CA VAL A 59 -11.45 -13.66 9.31
C VAL A 59 -10.10 -14.37 9.14
N THR A 60 -8.98 -13.76 9.53
CA THR A 60 -7.68 -14.43 9.54
C THR A 60 -7.67 -15.62 10.50
N LEU A 61 -8.15 -15.44 11.73
CA LEU A 61 -8.23 -16.51 12.73
C LEU A 61 -9.23 -17.60 12.32
N GLU A 62 -10.37 -17.22 11.73
CA GLU A 62 -11.36 -18.12 11.13
C GLU A 62 -10.69 -19.00 10.06
N THR A 63 -9.95 -18.37 9.15
CA THR A 63 -9.25 -19.04 8.04
C THR A 63 -8.18 -20.01 8.54
N LEU A 64 -7.33 -19.57 9.49
CA LEU A 64 -6.29 -20.41 10.09
C LEU A 64 -6.89 -21.61 10.85
N SER A 65 -8.05 -21.42 11.47
CA SER A 65 -8.76 -22.50 12.17
C SER A 65 -9.39 -23.50 11.20
N GLY A 66 -9.94 -23.02 10.08
CA GLY A 66 -10.50 -23.85 9.01
C GLY A 66 -9.46 -24.78 8.39
N LEU A 67 -8.25 -24.26 8.11
CA LEU A 67 -7.14 -25.06 7.59
C LEU A 67 -6.75 -26.22 8.51
N LYS A 68 -6.88 -26.08 9.84
CA LYS A 68 -6.55 -27.16 10.79
C LYS A 68 -7.55 -28.32 10.77
N LYS A 69 -8.83 -28.06 10.50
CA LYS A 69 -9.89 -29.08 10.57
C LYS A 69 -9.89 -30.04 9.38
N HIS A 70 -9.33 -29.63 8.24
CA HIS A 70 -9.38 -30.39 6.99
C HIS A 70 -8.13 -31.24 6.66
N HIS A 71 -7.03 -31.16 7.43
CA HIS A 71 -5.78 -31.82 7.06
C HIS A 71 -5.45 -33.07 7.89
N GLY A 72 -5.44 -34.22 7.20
CA GLY A 72 -4.75 -35.45 7.61
C GLY A 72 -3.22 -35.30 7.53
N ASN A 73 -2.50 -36.33 7.98
CA ASN A 73 -1.09 -36.28 8.41
C ASN A 73 -0.01 -35.86 7.37
N HIS A 74 -0.38 -35.49 6.14
CA HIS A 74 0.56 -35.20 5.03
C HIS A 74 0.92 -33.71 4.85
N ASP A 75 0.17 -32.77 5.43
CA ASP A 75 0.31 -31.32 5.14
C ASP A 75 0.68 -30.46 6.36
N LYS A 76 1.44 -31.03 7.31
CA LYS A 76 1.96 -30.29 8.47
C LYS A 76 3.06 -29.28 8.10
N GLU A 77 3.68 -29.40 6.92
CA GLU A 77 4.66 -28.44 6.41
C GLU A 77 4.01 -27.18 5.80
N GLU A 78 2.85 -27.30 5.15
CA GLU A 78 2.22 -26.17 4.46
C GLU A 78 1.67 -25.10 5.42
N VAL A 79 1.07 -25.51 6.53
CA VAL A 79 0.58 -24.57 7.58
C VAL A 79 1.75 -23.88 8.29
N ARG A 80 2.93 -24.54 8.35
CA ARG A 80 4.15 -24.03 8.97
C ARG A 80 4.85 -22.97 8.12
N SER A 81 4.67 -23.01 6.80
CA SER A 81 5.14 -21.97 5.86
C SER A 81 4.42 -20.63 6.08
N CYS A 82 3.11 -20.65 6.34
CA CYS A 82 2.32 -19.44 6.57
C CYS A 82 2.44 -18.86 7.98
N LEU A 83 2.72 -19.69 9.00
CA LEU A 83 2.83 -19.28 10.40
C LEU A 83 4.23 -19.60 10.94
N GLN A 84 5.01 -18.55 11.24
CA GLN A 84 6.42 -18.63 11.63
C GLN A 84 6.72 -19.30 13.00
N SER A 85 5.79 -20.04 13.62
CA SER A 85 6.03 -20.68 14.92
C SER A 85 5.27 -21.99 15.07
N GLY A 86 6.03 -23.10 15.07
CA GLY A 86 5.55 -24.47 15.15
C GLY A 86 5.14 -24.95 16.55
N ASP A 87 4.33 -24.18 17.27
CA ASP A 87 3.80 -24.61 18.59
C ASP A 87 2.28 -24.61 18.67
N LEU A 88 1.72 -25.56 19.42
CA LEU A 88 0.27 -25.73 19.64
C LEU A 88 -0.43 -24.42 20.05
N LEU A 89 -1.66 -24.22 19.57
CA LEU A 89 -2.43 -22.97 19.69
C LEU A 89 -3.68 -23.16 20.55
N SER A 90 -3.76 -22.44 21.67
CA SER A 90 -4.99 -22.10 22.40
C SER A 90 -5.43 -20.67 22.09
N ASN A 91 -6.73 -20.38 22.19
CA ASN A 91 -7.39 -19.19 21.59
C ASN A 91 -6.85 -17.81 22.04
N ALA A 92 -6.27 -17.68 23.24
CA ALA A 92 -5.73 -16.40 23.73
C ALA A 92 -4.28 -16.14 23.25
N ALA A 93 -3.54 -17.17 22.84
CA ALA A 93 -2.16 -17.06 22.37
C ALA A 93 -2.05 -16.74 20.86
N SER A 94 -3.18 -16.62 20.15
CA SER A 94 -3.25 -16.50 18.68
C SER A 94 -2.90 -15.10 18.15
N VAL A 95 -3.34 -14.04 18.84
CA VAL A 95 -3.13 -12.64 18.43
C VAL A 95 -1.65 -12.24 18.51
N SER A 96 -0.95 -12.68 19.58
CA SER A 96 0.47 -12.43 19.82
C SER A 96 1.39 -13.15 18.82
N ARG A 97 0.87 -14.07 18.00
CA ARG A 97 1.63 -14.99 17.15
C ARG A 97 1.49 -14.74 15.65
N LEU A 98 0.64 -13.80 15.22
CA LEU A 98 0.48 -13.43 13.80
C LEU A 98 1.72 -12.72 13.22
N GLY A 99 2.69 -12.35 14.07
CA GLY A 99 3.99 -11.82 13.65
C GLY A 99 3.94 -10.38 13.14
N ARG A 100 5.11 -9.73 13.03
CA ARG A 100 5.22 -8.33 12.61
C ARG A 100 4.72 -8.08 11.18
N GLY A 101 4.88 -9.06 10.28
CA GLY A 101 4.45 -8.94 8.88
C GLY A 101 2.94 -8.80 8.74
N PHE A 102 2.17 -9.57 9.52
CA PHE A 102 0.71 -9.45 9.56
C PHE A 102 0.28 -8.06 10.02
N TRP A 103 0.81 -7.58 11.16
CA TRP A 103 0.42 -6.27 11.70
C TRP A 103 0.85 -5.11 10.80
N ARG A 104 1.95 -5.24 10.07
CA ARG A 104 2.31 -4.28 9.02
C ARG A 104 1.27 -4.26 7.89
N ALA A 105 0.85 -5.44 7.41
CA ALA A 105 -0.18 -5.56 6.38
C ALA A 105 -1.52 -4.97 6.85
N VAL A 106 -1.96 -5.28 8.08
CA VAL A 106 -3.15 -4.65 8.68
C VAL A 106 -3.00 -3.12 8.72
N GLY A 107 -1.83 -2.64 9.17
CA GLY A 107 -1.53 -1.21 9.22
C GLY A 107 -1.60 -0.52 7.86
N GLU A 108 -1.24 -1.19 6.77
CA GLU A 108 -1.38 -0.64 5.40
C GLU A 108 -2.85 -0.49 4.99
N VAL A 109 -3.70 -1.48 5.30
CA VAL A 109 -5.15 -1.40 5.03
C VAL A 109 -5.78 -0.28 5.86
N VAL A 110 -5.48 -0.22 7.16
CA VAL A 110 -5.96 0.84 8.06
C VAL A 110 -5.51 2.21 7.60
N LYS A 111 -4.23 2.36 7.22
CA LYS A 111 -3.69 3.62 6.69
C LYS A 111 -4.41 4.04 5.42
N SER A 112 -4.67 3.10 4.51
CA SER A 112 -5.39 3.38 3.27
C SER A 112 -6.84 3.78 3.54
N ASN A 113 -7.53 3.07 4.45
CA ASN A 113 -8.88 3.41 4.90
C ASN A 113 -8.91 4.85 5.43
N ALA A 114 -8.08 5.17 6.43
CA ALA A 114 -8.03 6.51 7.02
C ALA A 114 -7.60 7.60 6.03
N ALA A 115 -6.69 7.31 5.10
CA ALA A 115 -6.20 8.30 4.14
C ALA A 115 -7.29 8.86 3.21
N THR A 116 -8.41 8.16 3.05
CA THR A 116 -9.55 8.60 2.23
C THR A 116 -10.12 9.93 2.73
N ASP A 117 -10.12 10.17 4.05
CA ASP A 117 -10.57 11.43 4.68
C ASP A 117 -9.59 12.61 4.53
N PHE A 118 -8.32 12.34 4.22
CA PHE A 118 -7.26 13.36 4.29
C PHE A 118 -6.68 13.74 2.93
N ARG A 119 -6.77 12.86 1.94
CA ARG A 119 -6.23 13.12 0.60
C ARG A 119 -7.06 14.17 -0.11
N SER A 120 -6.41 15.17 -0.70
CA SER A 120 -7.07 16.25 -1.44
C SER A 120 -7.98 15.75 -2.56
N SER A 121 -7.64 14.60 -3.17
CA SER A 121 -8.40 13.98 -4.26
C SER A 121 -9.65 13.21 -3.80
N THR A 122 -9.80 12.90 -2.51
CA THR A 122 -10.89 12.04 -2.01
C THR A 122 -11.71 12.68 -0.89
N ARG A 123 -11.08 13.47 0.00
CA ARG A 123 -11.66 14.05 1.23
C ARG A 123 -12.94 14.88 1.10
N SER A 124 -13.33 15.22 -0.12
CA SER A 124 -14.52 16.04 -0.40
C SER A 124 -15.26 15.53 -1.63
N ASP A 125 -14.92 14.32 -2.09
CA ASP A 125 -15.62 13.67 -3.17
C ASP A 125 -16.74 12.81 -2.56
N PRO A 126 -18.03 13.15 -2.79
CA PRO A 126 -19.14 12.44 -2.18
C PRO A 126 -19.22 10.97 -2.59
N VAL A 127 -18.59 10.58 -3.71
CA VAL A 127 -18.61 9.20 -4.19
C VAL A 127 -17.77 8.27 -3.29
N TYR A 128 -16.68 8.78 -2.71
CA TYR A 128 -15.85 8.01 -1.78
C TYR A 128 -16.50 7.83 -0.40
N HIS A 129 -17.42 8.73 -0.04
CA HIS A 129 -18.02 8.82 1.30
C HIS A 129 -19.51 8.47 1.34
N PHE A 130 -20.09 7.98 0.22
CA PHE A 130 -21.54 7.76 0.09
C PHE A 130 -22.39 9.00 0.45
N ASP A 131 -21.87 10.19 0.22
CA ASP A 131 -22.56 11.44 0.55
C ASP A 131 -23.45 11.92 -0.60
N SER A 132 -24.26 12.93 -0.29
CA SER A 132 -25.02 13.72 -1.27
C SER A 132 -25.93 12.91 -2.19
N GLU A 133 -26.42 11.76 -1.72
CA GLU A 133 -27.26 10.82 -2.47
C GLU A 133 -26.57 10.24 -3.73
N HIS A 134 -25.24 10.29 -3.83
CA HIS A 134 -24.45 9.68 -4.92
C HIS A 134 -24.29 8.15 -4.76
N ILE A 135 -25.31 7.46 -4.24
CA ILE A 135 -25.27 6.04 -3.88
C ILE A 135 -24.97 5.14 -5.10
N GLU A 136 -25.56 5.44 -6.26
CA GLU A 136 -25.33 4.67 -7.49
C GLU A 136 -23.85 4.74 -7.92
N SER A 137 -23.29 5.95 -8.01
CA SER A 137 -21.88 6.17 -8.35
C SER A 137 -20.93 5.58 -7.31
N ALA A 138 -21.26 5.72 -6.02
CA ALA A 138 -20.47 5.17 -4.92
C ALA A 138 -20.47 3.64 -4.94
N THR A 139 -21.60 3.02 -5.27
CA THR A 139 -21.73 1.57 -5.45
C THR A 139 -20.85 1.07 -6.61
N VAL A 140 -20.83 1.78 -7.74
CA VAL A 140 -19.93 1.46 -8.86
C VAL A 140 -18.46 1.56 -8.45
N MET A 141 -18.09 2.63 -7.75
CA MET A 141 -16.73 2.81 -7.24
C MET A 141 -16.33 1.70 -6.25
N LEU A 142 -17.21 1.34 -5.33
CA LEU A 142 -16.99 0.27 -4.37
C LEU A 142 -16.70 -1.07 -5.06
N ARG A 143 -17.49 -1.42 -6.09
CA ARG A 143 -17.28 -2.62 -6.91
C ARG A 143 -15.99 -2.55 -7.74
N ARG A 144 -15.55 -1.36 -8.13
CA ARG A 144 -14.24 -1.16 -8.78
C ARG A 144 -13.09 -1.45 -7.82
N PHE A 145 -13.16 -0.96 -6.58
CA PHE A 145 -12.16 -1.32 -5.56
C PHE A 145 -12.15 -2.81 -5.26
N TRP A 146 -13.32 -3.46 -5.24
CA TRP A 146 -13.42 -4.91 -5.10
C TRP A 146 -12.66 -5.63 -6.22
N THR A 147 -12.98 -5.27 -7.46
CA THR A 147 -12.37 -5.87 -8.66
C THR A 147 -10.85 -5.67 -8.66
N HIS A 148 -10.38 -4.44 -8.38
CA HIS A 148 -8.97 -4.12 -8.28
C HIS A 148 -8.30 -4.95 -7.19
N THR A 149 -8.91 -5.06 -6.01
CA THR A 149 -8.37 -5.86 -4.89
C THR A 149 -8.17 -7.31 -5.30
N VAL A 150 -9.19 -7.95 -5.89
CA VAL A 150 -9.12 -9.35 -6.33
C VAL A 150 -8.05 -9.55 -7.40
N LEU A 151 -7.99 -8.66 -8.39
CA LEU A 151 -6.99 -8.73 -9.46
C LEU A 151 -5.56 -8.53 -8.93
N SER A 152 -5.34 -7.56 -8.04
CA SER A 152 -4.02 -7.34 -7.44
C SER A 152 -3.59 -8.51 -6.56
N VAL A 153 -4.49 -9.16 -5.80
CA VAL A 153 -4.14 -10.39 -5.06
C VAL A 153 -3.72 -11.51 -6.02
N ARG A 154 -4.46 -11.71 -7.12
CA ARG A 154 -4.13 -12.73 -8.13
C ARG A 154 -2.81 -12.44 -8.83
N ALA A 155 -2.49 -11.17 -9.06
CA ALA A 155 -1.21 -10.71 -9.60
C ALA A 155 -0.07 -10.70 -8.56
N LYS A 156 -0.29 -11.19 -7.33
CA LYS A 156 0.67 -11.15 -6.21
C LYS A 156 1.12 -9.72 -5.83
N GLU A 157 0.34 -8.70 -6.21
CA GLU A 157 0.55 -7.28 -5.87
C GLU A 157 -0.10 -6.93 -4.52
N TYR A 158 0.34 -7.56 -3.45
CA TYR A 158 -0.37 -7.49 -2.16
C TYR A 158 -0.44 -6.07 -1.56
N GLN A 159 0.55 -5.21 -1.80
CA GLN A 159 0.50 -3.80 -1.36
C GLN A 159 -0.62 -3.01 -2.07
N SER A 160 -0.73 -3.17 -3.39
CA SER A 160 -1.80 -2.57 -4.20
C SER A 160 -3.18 -3.09 -3.76
N ALA A 161 -3.27 -4.40 -3.53
CA ALA A 161 -4.48 -5.02 -2.99
C ALA A 161 -4.89 -4.44 -1.63
N ARG A 162 -3.94 -4.29 -0.69
CA ARG A 162 -4.21 -3.70 0.63
C ARG A 162 -4.61 -2.23 0.55
N HIS A 163 -4.01 -1.48 -0.37
CA HIS A 163 -4.39 -0.10 -0.63
C HIS A 163 -5.85 -0.02 -1.10
N SER A 164 -6.20 -0.75 -2.16
CA SER A 164 -7.57 -0.80 -2.70
C SER A 164 -8.59 -1.33 -1.68
N LEU A 165 -8.23 -2.35 -0.90
CA LEU A 165 -9.08 -2.90 0.15
C LEU A 165 -9.39 -1.89 1.26
N GLY A 166 -8.41 -1.05 1.63
CA GLY A 166 -8.65 0.02 2.60
C GLY A 166 -9.62 1.08 2.09
N GLN A 167 -9.54 1.46 0.81
CA GLN A 167 -10.49 2.38 0.18
C GLN A 167 -11.90 1.78 0.12
N LEU A 168 -11.99 0.49 -0.23
CA LEU A 168 -13.26 -0.25 -0.19
C LEU A 168 -13.89 -0.21 1.21
N PHE A 169 -13.12 -0.55 2.25
CA PHE A 169 -13.62 -0.55 3.62
C PHE A 169 -14.09 0.82 4.08
N HIS A 170 -13.37 1.87 3.73
CA HIS A 170 -13.76 3.24 4.07
C HIS A 170 -15.15 3.56 3.52
N SER A 171 -15.33 3.46 2.20
CA SER A 171 -16.61 3.76 1.55
C SER A 171 -17.73 2.84 2.03
N LEU A 172 -17.45 1.55 2.25
CA LEU A 172 -18.44 0.59 2.77
C LEU A 172 -18.91 0.94 4.19
N GLN A 173 -17.99 1.40 5.05
CA GLN A 173 -18.31 1.78 6.43
C GLN A 173 -19.10 3.10 6.46
N ASP A 174 -18.71 4.06 5.62
CA ASP A 174 -19.40 5.34 5.42
C ASP A 174 -20.86 5.18 4.98
N PHE A 175 -21.17 4.19 4.14
CA PHE A 175 -22.56 3.93 3.76
C PHE A 175 -23.48 3.78 4.99
N TYR A 176 -23.04 3.05 6.03
CA TYR A 176 -23.86 2.80 7.21
C TYR A 176 -23.90 4.00 8.17
N SER A 177 -22.85 4.83 8.21
CA SER A 177 -22.82 6.03 9.04
C SER A 177 -23.45 7.25 8.37
N HIS A 178 -23.51 7.32 7.04
CA HIS A 178 -23.96 8.52 6.31
C HIS A 178 -25.34 8.36 5.66
N SER A 179 -25.84 7.13 5.48
CA SER A 179 -27.19 6.87 4.95
C SER A 179 -28.27 6.75 6.02
N ASN A 180 -29.55 6.71 5.62
CA ASN A 180 -30.68 6.39 6.50
C ASN A 180 -30.91 4.88 6.72
N TRP A 181 -29.98 3.99 6.36
CA TRP A 181 -30.16 2.53 6.42
C TRP A 181 -30.61 2.05 7.80
N VAL A 182 -29.94 2.51 8.86
CA VAL A 182 -30.27 2.16 10.24
C VAL A 182 -31.60 2.77 10.67
N GLU A 183 -31.92 3.98 10.21
CA GLU A 183 -33.17 4.69 10.52
C GLU A 183 -34.39 4.07 9.85
N MET A 184 -34.22 3.36 8.74
CA MET A 184 -35.25 2.50 8.14
C MET A 184 -35.52 1.23 8.96
N GLY A 185 -34.79 1.00 10.05
CA GLY A 185 -34.94 -0.18 10.90
C GLY A 185 -34.29 -1.44 10.33
N GLN A 186 -33.41 -1.29 9.32
CA GLN A 186 -32.69 -2.42 8.74
C GLN A 186 -31.72 -3.02 9.76
N SER A 187 -31.74 -4.35 9.87
CA SER A 187 -30.88 -5.11 10.78
C SER A 187 -29.92 -6.05 10.06
N SER A 188 -29.91 -6.03 8.73
CA SER A 188 -28.97 -6.79 7.88
C SER A 188 -28.18 -5.85 6.98
N ILE A 189 -27.07 -6.36 6.45
CA ILE A 189 -26.24 -5.63 5.48
C ILE A 189 -26.99 -5.40 4.17
N TYR A 190 -26.68 -4.30 3.48
CA TYR A 190 -27.26 -4.00 2.18
C TYR A 190 -26.48 -4.72 1.07
N LEU A 191 -26.93 -5.93 0.71
CA LEU A 191 -26.21 -6.82 -0.20
C LEU A 191 -25.98 -6.21 -1.60
N HIS A 192 -26.92 -5.39 -2.09
CA HIS A 192 -26.82 -4.73 -3.39
C HIS A 192 -25.51 -3.95 -3.58
N LEU A 193 -24.87 -3.44 -2.52
CA LEU A 193 -23.62 -2.67 -2.66
C LEU A 193 -22.53 -3.47 -3.39
N LEU A 194 -22.41 -4.78 -3.12
CA LEU A 194 -21.39 -5.64 -3.72
C LEU A 194 -21.96 -6.78 -4.57
N GLN A 195 -23.27 -7.06 -4.45
CA GLN A 195 -23.96 -8.09 -5.21
C GLN A 195 -24.94 -7.43 -6.20
N PRO A 196 -24.58 -7.26 -7.48
CA PRO A 196 -25.40 -6.52 -8.45
C PRO A 196 -26.78 -7.14 -8.72
N ASP A 197 -26.92 -8.44 -8.51
CA ASP A 197 -28.16 -9.19 -8.76
C ASP A 197 -29.19 -8.99 -7.64
N GLU A 198 -28.77 -8.52 -6.47
CA GLU A 198 -29.66 -8.20 -5.36
C GLU A 198 -30.48 -6.93 -5.64
N PRO A 199 -31.72 -6.81 -5.13
CA PRO A 199 -32.58 -5.69 -5.44
C PRO A 199 -32.05 -4.37 -4.86
N ALA A 200 -32.09 -3.31 -5.67
CA ALA A 200 -31.71 -1.96 -5.27
C ALA A 200 -32.88 -1.23 -4.58
N VAL A 201 -32.61 -0.59 -3.45
CA VAL A 201 -33.53 0.38 -2.84
C VAL A 201 -33.41 1.73 -3.59
N PRO A 202 -34.54 2.31 -4.06
CA PRO A 202 -34.50 3.58 -4.78
C PRO A 202 -33.98 4.74 -3.94
N VAL A 203 -33.27 5.68 -4.59
CA VAL A 203 -32.72 6.89 -3.95
C VAL A 203 -33.73 8.04 -4.01
N ALA A 204 -33.86 8.78 -2.92
CA ALA A 204 -34.83 9.86 -2.74
C ALA A 204 -34.53 11.16 -3.54
N LYS A 205 -34.00 11.09 -4.77
CA LYS A 205 -33.43 12.24 -5.54
C LYS A 205 -34.24 13.54 -5.46
N ASP A 206 -35.49 13.56 -5.94
CA ASP A 206 -36.33 14.77 -6.00
C ASP A 206 -37.30 14.94 -4.81
N THR A 207 -36.96 14.29 -3.70
CA THR A 207 -37.85 14.07 -2.58
C THR A 207 -37.22 14.69 -1.34
N PRO A 208 -37.86 15.66 -0.65
CA PRO A 208 -37.40 16.13 0.65
C PRO A 208 -37.16 14.98 1.62
N THR A 209 -36.09 15.04 2.40
CA THR A 209 -35.65 13.92 3.24
C THR A 209 -35.53 14.28 4.71
N CYS A 210 -35.23 15.53 5.03
CA CYS A 210 -35.06 16.01 6.40
C CYS A 210 -35.87 17.28 6.72
N MET A 211 -36.25 17.37 8.00
CA MET A 211 -36.73 18.58 8.69
C MET A 211 -35.56 19.28 9.39
N GLU A 212 -35.79 20.52 9.82
CA GLU A 212 -34.79 21.27 10.57
C GLU A 212 -34.57 20.69 11.97
N CYS A 213 -33.30 20.65 12.38
CA CYS A 213 -32.85 20.29 13.71
C CYS A 213 -31.85 21.36 14.21
N PHE A 214 -32.12 21.90 15.40
CA PHE A 214 -31.29 22.96 16.01
C PHE A 214 -30.46 22.47 17.20
N SER A 215 -30.65 21.22 17.62
CA SER A 215 -29.87 20.58 18.69
C SER A 215 -28.65 19.86 18.11
N THR A 216 -27.64 19.64 18.95
CA THR A 216 -26.52 18.74 18.63
C THR A 216 -26.98 17.29 18.48
N THR A 217 -28.13 16.93 19.05
CA THR A 217 -28.76 15.61 18.85
C THR A 217 -30.02 15.76 18.01
N CYS A 218 -29.96 15.29 16.76
CA CYS A 218 -31.09 15.32 15.84
C CYS A 218 -31.89 14.02 15.95
N ARG A 219 -32.88 14.01 16.84
CA ARG A 219 -33.85 12.91 16.89
C ARG A 219 -34.98 13.20 15.92
N ASN A 220 -35.31 12.20 15.11
CA ASN A 220 -36.49 12.21 14.23
C ASN A 220 -36.53 13.33 13.18
N ASN A 221 -35.41 13.93 12.79
CA ASN A 221 -35.36 14.93 11.72
C ASN A 221 -35.64 14.33 10.33
N LEU A 222 -35.38 13.03 10.09
CA LEU A 222 -35.82 12.36 8.86
C LEU A 222 -37.35 12.37 8.74
N LEU A 223 -37.85 12.63 7.53
CA LEU A 223 -39.30 12.61 7.25
C LEU A 223 -39.87 11.19 7.40
N PRO A 224 -41.12 11.01 7.84
CA PRO A 224 -41.71 9.70 8.15
C PRO A 224 -41.61 8.67 7.02
N ARG A 225 -41.76 9.11 5.76
CA ARG A 225 -41.63 8.24 4.58
C ARG A 225 -40.25 7.57 4.43
N LEU A 226 -39.20 8.13 5.03
CA LEU A 226 -37.83 7.60 4.96
C LEU A 226 -37.47 6.67 6.13
N LYS A 227 -38.44 6.38 6.99
CA LYS A 227 -38.29 5.47 8.14
C LYS A 227 -39.13 4.20 7.98
N THR A 228 -39.81 4.04 6.85
CA THR A 228 -40.69 2.88 6.63
C THR A 228 -39.87 1.61 6.40
N THR A 229 -40.32 0.52 7.00
CA THR A 229 -39.78 -0.83 6.76
C THR A 229 -40.49 -1.55 5.60
N GLN A 230 -41.58 -0.98 5.06
CA GLN A 230 -42.32 -1.60 3.96
C GLN A 230 -41.50 -1.55 2.66
N GLU A 231 -41.10 -2.72 2.14
CA GLU A 231 -40.21 -2.88 0.98
C GLU A 231 -40.60 -2.00 -0.22
N ASN A 232 -41.89 -1.93 -0.56
CA ASN A 232 -42.39 -1.15 -1.70
C ASN A 232 -42.41 0.38 -1.50
N SER A 233 -41.91 0.89 -0.38
CA SER A 233 -41.90 2.32 -0.06
C SER A 233 -40.59 2.80 0.57
N GLN A 234 -39.58 1.94 0.64
CA GLN A 234 -38.26 2.30 1.14
C GLN A 234 -37.56 3.26 0.17
N LEU A 235 -36.94 4.30 0.73
CA LEU A 235 -36.18 5.28 -0.03
C LEU A 235 -34.88 5.58 0.71
N LEU A 236 -33.76 5.50 -0.01
CA LEU A 236 -32.45 5.85 0.51
C LEU A 236 -32.19 7.35 0.41
N THR A 237 -31.55 7.90 1.43
CA THR A 237 -30.98 9.25 1.43
C THR A 237 -29.65 9.21 2.19
N THR A 238 -28.76 10.13 1.86
CA THR A 238 -27.49 10.31 2.59
C THR A 238 -27.27 11.79 2.89
N GLY A 239 -26.34 12.07 3.80
CA GLY A 239 -26.00 13.43 4.19
C GLY A 239 -25.26 14.17 3.08
N TYR A 240 -25.66 15.42 2.81
CA TYR A 240 -24.82 16.31 2.00
C TYR A 240 -23.70 16.88 2.85
N PHE A 241 -22.46 16.82 2.38
CA PHE A 241 -21.30 17.32 3.09
C PHE A 241 -20.70 18.54 2.40
N SER A 242 -20.22 19.51 3.18
CA SER A 242 -19.53 20.69 2.67
C SER A 242 -20.41 21.55 1.74
N THR A 243 -19.81 22.16 0.71
CA THR A 243 -20.47 23.08 -0.22
C THR A 243 -20.72 22.49 -1.60
N PHE A 244 -20.11 21.34 -1.94
CA PHE A 244 -20.23 20.71 -3.24
C PHE A 244 -20.43 19.19 -3.11
N PRO A 245 -21.44 18.60 -3.79
CA PRO A 245 -22.49 19.28 -4.55
C PRO A 245 -23.39 20.15 -3.65
N PRO A 246 -24.00 21.22 -4.20
CA PRO A 246 -24.83 22.11 -3.40
C PRO A 246 -26.03 21.34 -2.82
N LYS A 247 -26.25 21.46 -1.51
CA LYS A 247 -27.35 20.77 -0.83
C LYS A 247 -28.72 21.28 -1.31
N PRO A 248 -29.57 20.44 -1.92
CA PRO A 248 -30.92 20.82 -2.32
C PRO A 248 -31.83 21.12 -1.12
N GLN A 249 -32.89 21.88 -1.35
CA GLN A 249 -33.85 22.23 -0.29
C GLN A 249 -34.54 21.00 0.29
N GLY A 250 -34.60 20.92 1.62
CA GLY A 250 -35.23 19.80 2.32
C GLY A 250 -34.37 18.53 2.41
N LYS A 251 -33.11 18.57 1.93
CA LYS A 251 -32.17 17.45 2.05
C LYS A 251 -31.40 17.48 3.36
N CYS A 252 -31.10 16.30 3.85
CA CYS A 252 -30.29 16.10 5.04
C CYS A 252 -28.85 16.59 4.80
N SER A 253 -28.31 17.32 5.77
CA SER A 253 -26.87 17.50 5.88
C SER A 253 -26.21 16.23 6.43
N HIS A 254 -24.92 16.09 6.18
CA HIS A 254 -24.08 15.16 6.92
C HIS A 254 -24.08 15.55 8.40
N GLY A 255 -23.79 16.82 8.69
CA GLY A 255 -23.77 17.42 10.02
C GLY A 255 -22.44 17.24 10.74
N GLY A 256 -22.42 17.63 12.02
CA GLY A 256 -21.19 17.68 12.84
C GLY A 256 -20.48 19.02 12.77
N ILE A 257 -19.47 19.25 13.62
CA ILE A 257 -18.74 20.54 13.65
C ILE A 257 -17.91 20.86 12.40
N LEU A 258 -17.60 19.84 11.59
CA LEU A 258 -16.77 19.98 10.40
C LEU A 258 -17.58 20.17 9.11
N ASP A 259 -18.91 20.03 9.16
CA ASP A 259 -19.77 20.17 7.98
C ASP A 259 -20.38 21.58 7.91
N SER A 260 -20.05 22.33 6.88
CA SER A 260 -20.63 23.66 6.63
C SER A 260 -22.08 23.58 6.12
N SER A 261 -22.49 22.46 5.52
CA SER A 261 -23.83 22.28 4.97
C SER A 261 -24.91 22.30 6.07
N ARG A 262 -24.53 21.97 7.33
CA ARG A 262 -25.41 21.87 8.51
C ARG A 262 -26.23 23.13 8.80
N TYR A 263 -25.78 24.28 8.29
CA TYR A 263 -26.41 25.58 8.47
C TYR A 263 -27.40 25.93 7.35
N LEU A 264 -27.38 25.20 6.23
CA LEU A 264 -28.32 25.36 5.12
C LEU A 264 -29.64 24.64 5.45
N GLY A 265 -30.74 25.07 4.81
CA GLY A 265 -32.12 24.62 5.13
C GLY A 265 -32.28 23.10 5.28
N ALA A 266 -33.19 22.67 6.15
CA ALA A 266 -33.11 21.33 6.79
C ALA A 266 -31.80 21.18 7.58
N LYS A 267 -31.61 22.11 8.53
CA LYS A 267 -30.43 22.22 9.39
C LYS A 267 -30.21 20.99 10.26
N GLY A 268 -28.96 20.79 10.69
CA GLY A 268 -28.55 19.65 11.52
C GLY A 268 -27.76 18.63 10.70
N GLY A 269 -28.16 17.36 10.76
CA GLY A 269 -27.63 16.32 9.88
C GLY A 269 -28.03 14.92 10.31
N ILE A 270 -27.49 13.91 9.64
CA ILE A 270 -27.85 12.50 9.87
C ILE A 270 -26.66 11.56 10.12
N ASN A 271 -25.41 12.06 10.14
CA ASN A 271 -24.25 11.18 10.32
C ASN A 271 -24.19 10.52 11.69
N LYS A 272 -23.54 9.35 11.71
CA LYS A 272 -23.42 8.43 12.84
C LYS A 272 -21.96 8.04 13.10
N ASP A 273 -21.00 8.86 12.72
CA ASP A 273 -19.56 8.52 12.69
C ASP A 273 -18.98 8.27 14.08
N SER A 274 -19.58 8.87 15.10
CA SER A 274 -19.13 8.76 16.49
C SER A 274 -20.29 8.75 17.47
N THR A 275 -20.00 8.36 18.71
CA THR A 275 -20.92 8.51 19.86
C THR A 275 -20.97 9.96 20.38
N SER A 276 -20.23 10.89 19.78
CA SER A 276 -20.20 12.29 20.22
C SER A 276 -21.31 13.12 19.56
N PRO A 277 -22.21 13.76 20.33
CA PRO A 277 -23.25 14.63 19.77
C PRO A 277 -22.68 15.87 19.04
N LEU A 278 -21.41 16.23 19.27
CA LEU A 278 -20.79 17.36 18.57
C LEU A 278 -20.43 17.01 17.13
N PHE A 279 -20.01 15.77 16.88
CA PHE A 279 -19.56 15.31 15.56
C PHE A 279 -20.67 14.60 14.81
N SER A 280 -21.57 13.92 15.54
CA SER A 280 -22.60 13.09 14.95
C SER A 280 -23.97 13.47 15.47
N PRO A 281 -24.82 14.14 14.65
CA PRO A 281 -26.18 14.46 15.03
C PRO A 281 -27.00 13.24 15.43
N HIS A 282 -26.70 12.08 14.83
CA HIS A 282 -27.35 10.79 15.09
C HIS A 282 -26.45 9.84 15.91
N HIS A 283 -25.59 10.37 16.78
CA HIS A 283 -24.68 9.60 17.64
C HIS A 283 -25.32 8.39 18.36
N TYR A 284 -26.59 8.50 18.74
CA TYR A 284 -27.36 7.45 19.41
C TYR A 284 -27.60 6.19 18.54
N LEU A 285 -27.34 6.28 17.23
CA LEU A 285 -27.39 5.16 16.28
C LEU A 285 -26.00 4.65 15.87
N HIS A 286 -24.92 5.29 16.36
CA HIS A 286 -23.55 4.94 16.00
C HIS A 286 -23.26 3.44 16.17
N LEU A 287 -23.60 2.86 17.32
CA LEU A 287 -23.32 1.45 17.58
C LEU A 287 -24.06 0.51 16.61
N LYS A 288 -25.29 0.85 16.22
CA LYS A 288 -26.06 0.06 15.24
C LYS A 288 -25.42 0.15 13.86
N ALA A 289 -25.08 1.36 13.42
CA ALA A 289 -24.38 1.60 12.15
C ALA A 289 -23.03 0.85 12.11
N ALA A 290 -22.22 0.99 13.16
CA ALA A 290 -20.92 0.32 13.28
C ALA A 290 -21.04 -1.21 13.32
N THR A 291 -22.13 -1.76 13.87
CA THR A 291 -22.38 -3.20 13.86
C THR A 291 -22.61 -3.70 12.44
N LEU A 292 -23.48 -3.04 11.67
CA LEU A 292 -23.74 -3.39 10.26
C LEU A 292 -22.50 -3.16 9.38
N ALA A 293 -21.77 -2.09 9.61
CA ALA A 293 -20.50 -1.83 8.94
C ALA A 293 -19.46 -2.92 9.23
N THR A 294 -19.41 -3.43 10.47
CA THR A 294 -18.55 -4.56 10.85
C THR A 294 -18.97 -5.85 10.14
N GLU A 295 -20.27 -6.16 10.11
CA GLU A 295 -20.81 -7.34 9.43
C GLU A 295 -20.53 -7.28 7.92
N ALA A 296 -20.71 -6.12 7.29
CA ALA A 296 -20.40 -5.91 5.90
C ALA A 296 -18.90 -6.10 5.63
N THR A 297 -18.03 -5.49 6.45
CA THR A 297 -16.57 -5.64 6.34
C THR A 297 -16.13 -7.10 6.49
N LEU A 298 -16.72 -7.85 7.43
CA LEU A 298 -16.48 -9.29 7.60
C LEU A 298 -16.89 -10.08 6.35
N THR A 299 -18.04 -9.75 5.76
CA THR A 299 -18.55 -10.39 4.54
C THR A 299 -17.59 -10.18 3.38
N VAL A 300 -17.12 -8.95 3.14
CA VAL A 300 -16.12 -8.65 2.10
C VAL A 300 -14.86 -9.48 2.27
N LEU A 301 -14.34 -9.61 3.49
CA LEU A 301 -13.13 -10.40 3.75
C LEU A 301 -13.34 -11.90 3.51
N ARG A 302 -14.52 -12.42 3.84
CA ARG A 302 -14.88 -13.83 3.57
C ARG A 302 -15.01 -14.06 2.07
N ASP A 303 -15.71 -13.19 1.37
CA ASP A 303 -15.85 -13.25 -0.08
C ASP A 303 -14.48 -13.15 -0.76
N LEU A 304 -13.58 -12.29 -0.23
CA LEU A 304 -12.23 -12.11 -0.79
C LEU A 304 -11.43 -13.39 -0.61
N ARG A 305 -11.44 -13.96 0.60
CA ARG A 305 -10.82 -15.25 0.91
C ARG A 305 -11.32 -16.35 -0.02
N ASP A 306 -12.63 -16.42 -0.23
CA ASP A 306 -13.26 -17.45 -1.06
C ASP A 306 -12.92 -17.23 -2.56
N SER A 307 -12.77 -15.97 -2.99
CA SER A 307 -12.43 -15.59 -4.38
C SER A 307 -10.96 -15.79 -4.77
N VAL A 308 -10.04 -15.70 -3.81
CA VAL A 308 -8.58 -15.77 -4.05
C VAL A 308 -7.92 -17.01 -3.46
N GLY A 309 -8.65 -17.75 -2.61
CA GLY A 309 -8.17 -18.93 -1.89
C GLY A 309 -7.43 -18.58 -0.59
N HIS A 310 -7.48 -19.50 0.38
CA HIS A 310 -6.89 -19.34 1.71
C HIS A 310 -5.42 -18.92 1.69
N ARG A 311 -4.63 -19.49 0.78
CA ARG A 311 -3.18 -19.21 0.68
C ARG A 311 -2.90 -17.77 0.29
N ASN A 312 -3.50 -17.30 -0.80
CA ASN A 312 -3.30 -15.94 -1.28
C ASN A 312 -3.89 -14.92 -0.29
N PHE A 313 -5.00 -15.26 0.36
CA PHE A 313 -5.61 -14.43 1.40
C PHE A 313 -4.69 -14.24 2.62
N LEU A 314 -4.07 -15.32 3.10
CA LEU A 314 -3.15 -15.28 4.25
C LEU A 314 -1.75 -14.78 3.88
N ASN A 315 -1.46 -14.55 2.59
CA ASN A 315 -0.14 -14.14 2.18
C ASN A 315 0.11 -12.66 2.48
N VAL A 316 0.65 -12.42 3.67
CA VAL A 316 1.03 -11.09 4.15
C VAL A 316 2.45 -10.69 3.73
N LYS A 317 3.22 -11.61 3.12
CA LYS A 317 4.60 -11.37 2.71
C LYS A 317 4.67 -11.12 1.22
N GLN A 318 4.92 -9.87 0.85
CA GLN A 318 5.50 -9.57 -0.45
C GLN A 318 6.99 -9.92 -0.33
N VAL A 319 7.40 -11.05 -0.89
CA VAL A 319 8.80 -11.47 -0.88
C VAL A 319 9.51 -10.66 -1.97
N PRO A 320 10.53 -9.85 -1.63
CA PRO A 320 11.32 -9.12 -2.62
C PRO A 320 11.87 -10.06 -3.70
N ALA A 321 11.80 -9.62 -4.96
CA ALA A 321 12.47 -10.32 -6.03
C ALA A 321 13.97 -10.02 -6.02
N LEU A 322 14.73 -10.97 -6.55
CA LEU A 322 16.10 -10.74 -6.97
C LEU A 322 16.09 -10.47 -8.47
N VAL A 323 16.51 -9.26 -8.86
CA VAL A 323 16.37 -8.80 -10.24
C VAL A 323 17.74 -8.47 -10.81
N PHE A 324 18.03 -8.99 -12.01
CA PHE A 324 19.23 -8.71 -12.78
C PHE A 324 18.86 -8.01 -14.08
N VAL A 325 19.47 -6.86 -14.33
CA VAL A 325 19.37 -6.12 -15.58
C VAL A 325 20.75 -6.17 -16.23
N MET A 326 20.83 -6.86 -17.36
CA MET A 326 22.09 -7.27 -17.97
C MET A 326 22.27 -6.63 -19.32
N ASP A 327 23.26 -5.76 -19.46
CA ASP A 327 23.78 -5.38 -20.76
C ASP A 327 24.44 -6.61 -21.41
N THR A 328 24.09 -6.87 -22.67
CA THR A 328 24.48 -8.06 -23.43
C THR A 328 25.34 -7.72 -24.65
N THR A 329 25.87 -6.50 -24.73
CA THR A 329 26.79 -6.11 -25.80
C THR A 329 28.11 -6.88 -25.76
N GLY A 330 28.83 -6.87 -26.89
CA GLY A 330 30.05 -7.66 -27.06
C GLY A 330 31.19 -7.35 -26.07
N SER A 331 31.17 -6.20 -25.38
CA SER A 331 32.15 -5.86 -24.34
C SER A 331 31.85 -6.48 -22.98
N MET A 332 30.59 -6.87 -22.72
CA MET A 332 30.07 -7.33 -21.42
C MET A 332 30.46 -8.78 -21.04
N PHE A 333 31.45 -9.39 -21.68
CA PHE A 333 31.76 -10.82 -21.47
C PHE A 333 32.17 -11.13 -20.02
N GLU A 334 33.08 -10.35 -19.45
CA GLU A 334 33.58 -10.55 -18.07
C GLU A 334 32.49 -10.21 -17.04
N GLU A 335 31.69 -9.19 -17.34
CA GLU A 335 30.57 -8.70 -16.55
C GLU A 335 29.44 -9.73 -16.47
N ILE A 336 29.09 -10.37 -17.59
CA ILE A 336 28.13 -11.47 -17.62
C ILE A 336 28.65 -12.64 -16.77
N HIS A 337 29.95 -12.96 -16.87
CA HIS A 337 30.54 -13.99 -16.03
C HIS A 337 30.47 -13.64 -14.54
N ALA A 338 30.74 -12.38 -14.18
CA ALA A 338 30.65 -11.90 -12.80
C ALA A 338 29.21 -11.91 -12.28
N ALA A 339 28.24 -11.50 -13.10
CA ALA A 339 26.82 -11.55 -12.76
C ALA A 339 26.34 -12.98 -12.51
N ARG A 340 26.83 -13.97 -13.28
CA ARG A 340 26.53 -15.40 -13.04
C ARG A 340 27.02 -15.86 -11.67
N LEU A 341 28.28 -15.57 -11.33
CA LEU A 341 28.84 -15.94 -10.03
C LEU A 341 28.10 -15.24 -8.89
N ARG A 342 27.73 -13.97 -9.09
CA ARG A 342 26.93 -13.19 -8.13
C ARG A 342 25.55 -13.79 -7.91
N ALA A 343 24.83 -14.09 -8.99
CA ALA A 343 23.52 -14.74 -8.93
C ALA A 343 23.59 -16.06 -8.17
N GLN A 344 24.58 -16.90 -8.49
CA GLN A 344 24.79 -18.18 -7.84
C GLN A 344 25.06 -18.02 -6.33
N SER A 345 25.91 -17.07 -5.94
CA SER A 345 26.21 -16.76 -4.53
C SER A 345 24.96 -16.30 -3.76
N ILE A 346 24.16 -15.39 -4.34
CA ILE A 346 22.93 -14.91 -3.71
C ILE A 346 21.93 -16.07 -3.55
N ILE A 347 21.76 -16.91 -4.58
CA ILE A 347 20.87 -18.07 -4.52
C ILE A 347 21.30 -19.04 -3.42
N GLN A 348 22.60 -19.38 -3.34
CA GLN A 348 23.15 -20.27 -2.32
C GLN A 348 23.00 -19.70 -0.91
N SER A 349 23.27 -18.40 -0.73
CA SER A 349 23.11 -17.74 0.59
C SER A 349 21.65 -17.71 1.06
N ARG A 350 20.69 -17.62 0.13
CA ARG A 350 19.25 -17.61 0.42
C ARG A 350 18.64 -19.02 0.53
N ALA A 351 19.30 -20.06 0.00
CA ALA A 351 18.82 -21.44 0.02
C ALA A 351 18.55 -22.00 1.42
N ASN A 352 19.33 -21.57 2.42
CA ASN A 352 19.19 -22.03 3.81
C ASN A 352 18.19 -21.22 4.65
N SER A 353 17.51 -20.23 4.05
CA SER A 353 16.54 -19.37 4.73
C SER A 353 15.14 -19.58 4.14
N PRO A 354 14.40 -20.63 4.57
CA PRO A 354 13.05 -20.89 4.08
C PRO A 354 12.13 -19.70 4.36
N GLY A 355 11.61 -19.11 3.28
CA GLY A 355 10.79 -17.88 3.30
C GLY A 355 11.45 -16.62 2.73
N GLN A 356 12.62 -16.75 2.09
CA GLN A 356 13.38 -15.62 1.51
C GLN A 356 13.72 -15.76 0.01
N LEU A 357 13.32 -16.87 -0.64
CA LEU A 357 13.40 -17.02 -2.09
C LEU A 357 12.15 -16.40 -2.70
N GLY A 358 12.25 -15.14 -3.13
CA GLY A 358 11.25 -14.48 -3.95
C GLY A 358 11.42 -14.86 -5.43
N THR A 359 10.57 -14.31 -6.27
CA THR A 359 10.68 -14.45 -7.73
C THR A 359 12.03 -13.91 -8.21
N PHE A 360 12.64 -14.59 -9.17
CA PHE A 360 13.83 -14.13 -9.87
C PHE A 360 13.43 -13.50 -11.18
N VAL A 361 14.02 -12.35 -11.50
CA VAL A 361 13.74 -11.62 -12.75
C VAL A 361 15.06 -11.31 -13.46
N LEU A 362 15.15 -11.66 -14.75
CA LEU A 362 16.27 -11.32 -15.63
C LEU A 362 15.77 -10.47 -16.79
N VAL A 363 16.39 -9.32 -17.00
CA VAL A 363 16.12 -8.43 -18.13
C VAL A 363 17.42 -8.18 -18.90
N PRO A 364 17.68 -8.90 -20.00
CA PRO A 364 18.76 -8.56 -20.91
C PRO A 364 18.43 -7.31 -21.72
N PHE A 365 19.42 -6.52 -22.07
CA PHE A 365 19.28 -5.42 -23.03
C PHE A 365 20.56 -5.24 -23.85
N HIS A 366 20.42 -4.70 -25.04
CA HIS A 366 21.50 -4.20 -25.89
C HIS A 366 20.86 -3.37 -27.01
N ASP A 367 21.50 -2.31 -27.48
CA ASP A 367 20.85 -1.48 -28.49
C ASP A 367 20.58 -2.21 -29.83
N PRO A 368 19.39 -2.03 -30.44
CA PRO A 368 18.24 -1.23 -30.01
C PRO A 368 17.16 -2.00 -29.18
N GLY A 369 17.44 -3.25 -28.77
CA GLY A 369 16.50 -4.15 -28.12
C GLY A 369 16.53 -4.12 -26.59
N VAL A 370 15.35 -4.26 -25.97
CA VAL A 370 15.20 -4.42 -24.51
C VAL A 370 14.34 -5.65 -24.23
N GLY A 371 14.84 -6.54 -23.38
CA GLY A 371 14.14 -7.75 -22.95
C GLY A 371 14.20 -8.91 -23.96
N PRO A 372 13.27 -9.88 -23.85
CA PRO A 372 12.12 -9.91 -22.94
C PRO A 372 12.54 -10.07 -21.47
N ALA A 373 11.64 -9.73 -20.53
CA ALA A 373 11.82 -10.05 -19.12
C ALA A 373 11.52 -11.54 -18.88
N TYR A 374 12.44 -12.23 -18.21
CA TYR A 374 12.27 -13.61 -17.78
C TYR A 374 11.98 -13.65 -16.28
N GLU A 375 10.89 -14.29 -15.89
CA GLU A 375 10.46 -14.44 -14.50
C GLU A 375 10.34 -15.91 -14.11
N THR A 376 10.88 -16.29 -12.95
CA THR A 376 10.71 -17.64 -12.43
C THR A 376 10.83 -17.69 -10.92
N ASP A 377 10.08 -18.59 -10.29
CA ASP A 377 10.24 -18.91 -8.86
C ASP A 377 11.26 -20.06 -8.65
N ASP A 378 11.80 -20.64 -9.73
CA ASP A 378 12.77 -21.75 -9.72
C ASP A 378 14.21 -21.24 -9.91
N PRO A 379 15.09 -21.36 -8.90
CA PRO A 379 16.49 -20.94 -9.01
C PRO A 379 17.26 -21.64 -10.13
N GLY A 380 16.91 -22.90 -10.45
CA GLY A 380 17.57 -23.67 -11.51
C GLY A 380 17.28 -23.09 -12.89
N GLN A 381 16.01 -22.75 -13.15
CA GLN A 381 15.60 -22.09 -14.41
C GLN A 381 16.20 -20.69 -14.52
N PHE A 382 16.28 -19.94 -13.42
CA PHE A 382 16.92 -18.62 -13.44
C PHE A 382 18.41 -18.73 -13.81
N MET A 383 19.13 -19.68 -13.22
CA MET A 383 20.54 -19.91 -13.56
C MET A 383 20.71 -20.38 -15.00
N GLN A 384 19.80 -21.20 -15.52
CA GLN A 384 19.82 -21.61 -16.93
C GLN A 384 19.72 -20.38 -17.86
N HIS A 385 18.79 -19.45 -17.60
CA HIS A 385 18.69 -18.23 -18.40
C HIS A 385 19.93 -17.32 -18.27
N MET A 386 20.55 -17.28 -17.09
CA MET A 386 21.84 -16.57 -16.92
C MET A 386 22.96 -17.22 -17.73
N GLU A 387 23.00 -18.55 -17.84
CA GLU A 387 23.97 -19.30 -18.64
C GLU A 387 23.76 -19.13 -20.15
N GLU A 388 22.52 -18.90 -20.58
CA GLU A 388 22.15 -18.66 -21.98
C GLU A 388 22.57 -17.25 -22.49
N LEU A 389 22.86 -16.31 -21.59
CA LEU A 389 23.31 -14.97 -21.98
C LEU A 389 24.61 -15.03 -22.80
N MET A 390 24.61 -14.40 -23.97
CA MET A 390 25.81 -14.26 -24.81
C MET A 390 26.11 -12.79 -25.02
N ALA A 391 27.37 -12.39 -24.84
CA ALA A 391 27.88 -11.07 -25.21
C ALA A 391 27.96 -11.01 -26.75
N LEU A 392 26.92 -10.50 -27.39
CA LEU A 392 26.80 -10.47 -28.86
C LEU A 392 26.29 -9.12 -29.33
N GLY A 393 26.83 -8.67 -30.46
CA GLY A 393 26.39 -7.41 -31.06
C GLY A 393 26.81 -6.18 -30.25
N GLY A 394 26.00 -5.13 -30.33
CA GLY A 394 26.30 -3.81 -29.81
C GLY A 394 26.59 -2.80 -30.93
N GLY A 395 26.09 -1.58 -30.75
CA GLY A 395 26.27 -0.47 -31.68
C GLY A 395 27.35 0.51 -31.20
N ASP A 396 26.96 1.76 -31.05
CA ASP A 396 27.69 2.81 -30.37
C ASP A 396 27.11 3.03 -28.96
N GLU A 397 27.98 3.30 -27.99
CA GLU A 397 27.54 3.92 -26.75
C GLU A 397 26.89 5.29 -27.08
N PRO A 398 25.74 5.66 -26.49
CA PRO A 398 25.06 5.10 -25.30
C PRO A 398 24.00 3.99 -25.54
N GLU A 399 23.47 3.36 -24.47
CA GLU A 399 22.55 2.20 -24.51
C GLU A 399 21.19 2.37 -23.80
N MET A 400 20.19 1.55 -24.12
CA MET A 400 18.80 1.59 -23.61
C MET A 400 18.61 1.05 -22.16
N CYS A 401 19.50 1.43 -21.25
CA CYS A 401 19.54 0.94 -19.88
C CYS A 401 18.31 1.35 -19.04
N LEU A 402 17.81 2.58 -19.13
CA LEU A 402 16.68 3.02 -18.30
C LEU A 402 15.37 2.32 -18.68
N SER A 403 15.19 2.00 -19.95
CA SER A 403 14.08 1.19 -20.46
C SER A 403 14.12 -0.23 -19.87
N ALA A 404 15.31 -0.82 -19.79
CA ALA A 404 15.49 -2.13 -19.17
C ALA A 404 15.19 -2.11 -17.67
N ILE A 405 15.60 -1.05 -16.95
CA ILE A 405 15.26 -0.86 -15.53
C ILE A 405 13.75 -0.64 -15.36
N GLN A 406 13.11 0.13 -16.23
CA GLN A 406 11.66 0.32 -16.19
C GLN A 406 10.92 -1.01 -16.36
N LEU A 407 11.36 -1.85 -17.31
CA LEU A 407 10.81 -3.18 -17.52
C LEU A 407 11.02 -4.05 -16.27
N ALA A 408 12.24 -4.08 -15.74
CA ALA A 408 12.57 -4.81 -14.52
C ALA A 408 11.72 -4.38 -13.31
N LEU A 409 11.52 -3.07 -13.13
CA LEU A 409 10.66 -2.53 -12.09
C LEU A 409 9.20 -2.91 -12.30
N THR A 410 8.71 -2.96 -13.54
CA THR A 410 7.33 -3.36 -13.85
C THR A 410 7.08 -4.82 -13.45
N HIS A 411 8.05 -5.70 -13.76
CA HIS A 411 7.98 -7.15 -13.50
C HIS A 411 8.42 -7.57 -12.09
N SER A 412 8.85 -6.63 -11.23
CA SER A 412 9.27 -6.94 -9.87
C SER A 412 8.27 -6.47 -8.80
N PRO A 413 8.11 -7.22 -7.69
CA PRO A 413 7.35 -6.77 -6.54
C PRO A 413 8.05 -5.59 -5.82
N PRO A 414 7.33 -4.79 -5.03
CA PRO A 414 7.92 -3.85 -4.08
C PRO A 414 9.01 -4.43 -3.19
N LEU A 415 9.91 -3.56 -2.71
CA LEU A 415 11.08 -3.86 -1.88
C LEU A 415 12.13 -4.73 -2.57
N SER A 416 12.02 -4.95 -3.87
CA SER A 416 12.97 -5.76 -4.65
C SER A 416 14.33 -5.12 -4.76
N GLU A 417 15.32 -5.96 -5.00
CA GLU A 417 16.70 -5.57 -5.20
C GLU A 417 17.08 -5.79 -6.66
N ILE A 418 17.48 -4.71 -7.32
CA ILE A 418 17.78 -4.67 -8.75
C ILE A 418 19.27 -4.42 -8.93
N PHE A 419 19.97 -5.38 -9.52
CA PHE A 419 21.37 -5.29 -9.90
C PHE A 419 21.48 -5.02 -11.39
N VAL A 420 22.08 -3.87 -11.75
CA VAL A 420 22.28 -3.45 -13.13
C VAL A 420 23.75 -3.60 -13.47
N PHE A 421 24.06 -4.36 -14.52
CA PHE A 421 25.41 -4.55 -15.05
C PHE A 421 25.49 -3.92 -16.43
N THR A 422 26.37 -2.95 -16.62
CA THR A 422 26.61 -2.27 -17.90
C THR A 422 27.94 -1.54 -17.89
N ASP A 423 28.58 -1.40 -19.04
CA ASP A 423 29.74 -0.54 -19.25
C ASP A 423 29.38 0.78 -19.94
N ALA A 424 28.11 0.99 -20.32
CA ALA A 424 27.64 2.10 -21.16
C ALA A 424 26.76 3.13 -20.43
N SER A 425 26.82 4.39 -20.88
CA SER A 425 25.89 5.45 -20.43
C SER A 425 24.49 5.30 -21.05
N PRO A 426 23.42 5.85 -20.44
CA PRO A 426 22.05 5.62 -20.91
C PRO A 426 21.66 6.53 -22.08
N LYS A 427 21.20 5.95 -23.19
CA LYS A 427 20.68 6.63 -24.39
C LYS A 427 19.29 7.23 -24.14
N ASP A 428 18.55 6.62 -23.23
CA ASP A 428 17.15 6.90 -22.91
C ASP A 428 16.98 7.76 -21.64
N ALA A 429 17.88 8.73 -21.44
CA ALA A 429 17.89 9.64 -20.29
C ALA A 429 16.53 10.33 -19.98
N HIS A 430 15.67 10.51 -20.97
CA HIS A 430 14.32 11.07 -20.81
C HIS A 430 13.39 10.21 -19.92
N LEU A 431 13.70 8.93 -19.72
CA LEU A 431 12.95 8.02 -18.84
C LEU A 431 13.32 8.14 -17.36
N PHE A 432 14.33 8.95 -17.01
CA PHE A 432 14.85 9.04 -15.64
C PHE A 432 13.77 9.33 -14.60
N ASP A 433 12.89 10.31 -14.84
CA ASP A 433 11.85 10.68 -13.87
C ASP A 433 10.81 9.58 -13.68
N VAL A 434 10.50 8.83 -14.74
CA VAL A 434 9.57 7.69 -14.69
C VAL A 434 10.19 6.55 -13.88
N VAL A 435 11.44 6.18 -14.18
CA VAL A 435 12.17 5.14 -13.47
C VAL A 435 12.35 5.51 -12.00
N LYS A 436 12.67 6.78 -11.71
CA LYS A 436 12.79 7.32 -10.35
C LYS A 436 11.48 7.20 -9.59
N ALA A 437 10.37 7.66 -10.17
CA ALA A 437 9.05 7.57 -9.53
C ALA A 437 8.68 6.12 -9.22
N LEU A 438 8.86 5.21 -10.17
CA LEU A 438 8.55 3.79 -10.01
C LEU A 438 9.44 3.10 -8.97
N SER A 439 10.73 3.43 -8.94
CA SER A 439 11.69 2.92 -7.94
C SER A 439 11.29 3.34 -6.52
N LEU A 440 10.91 4.60 -6.35
CA LEU A 440 10.47 5.14 -5.06
C LEU A 440 9.10 4.58 -4.62
N GLU A 441 8.16 4.46 -5.56
CA GLU A 441 6.84 3.88 -5.31
C GLU A 441 6.94 2.42 -4.86
N LYS A 442 7.72 1.62 -5.59
CA LYS A 442 7.98 0.22 -5.24
C LYS A 442 9.01 0.06 -4.12
N GLN A 443 9.62 1.15 -3.63
CA GLN A 443 10.70 1.10 -2.63
C GLN A 443 11.81 0.10 -2.99
N SER A 444 12.07 -0.06 -4.30
CA SER A 444 13.03 -1.03 -4.81
C SER A 444 14.41 -0.39 -4.88
N LYS A 445 15.45 -1.11 -4.43
CA LYS A 445 16.83 -0.63 -4.43
C LYS A 445 17.48 -0.93 -5.78
N VAL A 446 18.03 0.09 -6.44
CA VAL A 446 18.74 -0.08 -7.72
C VAL A 446 20.23 0.09 -7.48
N THR A 447 20.99 -0.98 -7.70
CA THR A 447 22.45 -1.02 -7.54
C THR A 447 23.11 -1.21 -8.90
N PHE A 448 24.02 -0.32 -9.27
CA PHE A 448 24.78 -0.35 -10.52
C PHE A 448 26.18 -0.91 -10.29
N LEU A 449 26.58 -1.85 -11.15
CA LEU A 449 27.95 -2.31 -11.31
C LEU A 449 28.45 -1.88 -12.70
N LEU A 450 29.35 -0.90 -12.71
CA LEU A 450 29.88 -0.25 -13.91
C LEU A 450 31.36 -0.59 -14.08
N THR A 451 31.76 -1.11 -15.25
CA THR A 451 33.16 -1.52 -15.51
C THR A 451 34.00 -0.49 -16.25
N GLU A 452 33.42 0.64 -16.65
CA GLU A 452 34.17 1.77 -17.21
C GLU A 452 34.31 2.90 -16.16
N ASP A 453 35.48 2.95 -15.49
CA ASP A 453 35.80 4.03 -14.53
C ASP A 453 36.18 5.33 -15.28
N PRO A 454 35.43 6.44 -15.11
CA PRO A 454 35.72 7.72 -15.74
C PRO A 454 37.11 8.30 -15.38
N ASN A 455 37.74 7.87 -14.28
CA ASN A 455 39.08 8.33 -13.89
C ASN A 455 40.24 7.52 -14.51
N TYR A 456 40.00 6.28 -14.94
CA TYR A 456 41.07 5.41 -15.48
C TYR A 456 41.54 5.84 -16.88
N THR A 457 40.69 6.55 -17.63
CA THR A 457 41.02 7.02 -18.98
C THR A 457 42.00 8.20 -19.02
N LYS A 458 42.26 8.89 -17.90
CA LYS A 458 43.22 10.00 -17.84
C LYS A 458 44.68 9.55 -17.73
N GLU A 459 44.96 8.42 -17.06
CA GLU A 459 46.34 8.00 -16.80
C GLU A 459 46.86 6.95 -17.81
N SER A 460 46.01 6.06 -18.32
CA SER A 460 46.47 4.93 -19.17
C SER A 460 46.62 5.28 -20.65
N ARG A 461 45.97 6.35 -21.15
CA ARG A 461 46.10 6.79 -22.57
C ARG A 461 47.42 7.50 -22.89
N GLY A 462 48.27 7.74 -21.89
CA GLY A 462 49.57 8.40 -22.07
C GLY A 462 50.66 7.56 -22.74
N ARG A 463 50.51 6.23 -22.87
CA ARG A 463 51.63 5.38 -23.35
C ARG A 463 51.35 4.41 -24.49
N LEU A 464 50.11 4.15 -24.90
CA LEU A 464 49.85 3.14 -25.94
C LEU A 464 48.61 3.49 -26.78
N MET A 465 48.73 4.39 -27.77
CA MET A 465 47.90 4.42 -29.01
C MET A 465 48.20 5.68 -29.85
N ARG A 466 49.38 5.70 -30.47
CA ARG A 466 49.63 6.53 -31.65
C ARG A 466 49.32 5.72 -32.92
N ARG A 467 48.13 5.11 -33.04
CA ARG A 467 47.64 4.52 -34.31
C ARG A 467 46.18 4.00 -34.27
N LYS A 468 45.22 4.91 -34.40
CA LYS A 468 44.03 4.85 -35.29
C LYS A 468 43.01 5.88 -34.82
N ARG A 469 43.02 7.05 -35.47
CA ARG A 469 41.88 7.98 -35.44
C ARG A 469 40.76 7.36 -36.27
N ARG A 470 39.66 7.00 -35.62
CA ARG A 470 38.31 7.21 -36.15
C ARG A 470 37.55 8.00 -35.10
N SER A 471 36.90 9.06 -35.58
CA SER A 471 36.12 10.02 -34.82
C SER A 471 35.11 9.33 -33.91
N ARG A 472 35.38 9.27 -32.60
CA ARG A 472 34.36 9.16 -31.57
C ARG A 472 34.44 10.45 -30.77
N GLU A 473 33.33 11.16 -30.65
CA GLU A 473 33.25 12.31 -29.75
C GLU A 473 33.72 11.89 -28.36
N PRO A 474 34.52 12.72 -27.65
CA PRO A 474 34.91 12.41 -26.29
C PRO A 474 33.64 12.36 -25.43
N LEU A 475 33.37 11.19 -24.86
CA LEU A 475 32.25 10.99 -23.95
C LEU A 475 32.41 11.88 -22.71
N SER A 476 31.30 12.42 -22.23
CA SER A 476 31.29 13.32 -21.08
C SER A 476 31.82 12.61 -19.83
N PRO A 477 32.66 13.25 -19.00
CA PRO A 477 33.05 12.72 -17.69
C PRO A 477 31.85 12.41 -16.77
N ASP A 478 30.74 13.11 -17.00
CA ASP A 478 29.50 13.07 -16.22
C ASP A 478 28.47 12.05 -16.74
N ARG A 479 28.84 11.22 -17.73
CA ARG A 479 27.92 10.32 -18.45
C ARG A 479 27.18 9.32 -17.56
N PHE A 480 27.68 9.03 -16.36
CA PHE A 480 27.08 8.11 -15.40
C PHE A 480 26.32 8.79 -14.25
N ASN A 481 26.19 10.12 -14.25
CA ASN A 481 25.56 10.87 -13.14
C ASN A 481 24.09 10.47 -12.91
N LEU A 482 23.39 10.05 -13.97
CA LEU A 482 22.01 9.54 -13.84
C LEU A 482 21.95 8.25 -13.03
N TYR A 483 22.90 7.32 -13.22
CA TYR A 483 22.97 6.07 -12.46
C TYR A 483 23.25 6.35 -10.98
N SER A 484 24.27 7.17 -10.69
CA SER A 484 24.60 7.61 -9.33
C SER A 484 23.43 8.29 -8.61
N SER A 485 22.68 9.13 -9.34
CA SER A 485 21.50 9.81 -8.79
C SER A 485 20.37 8.81 -8.48
N LEU A 486 20.08 7.88 -9.39
CA LEU A 486 19.03 6.89 -9.20
C LEU A 486 19.37 5.91 -8.07
N SER A 487 20.60 5.42 -8.00
CA SER A 487 21.03 4.50 -6.95
C SER A 487 20.93 5.17 -5.58
N SER A 488 21.41 6.41 -5.45
CA SER A 488 21.34 7.16 -4.20
C SER A 488 19.89 7.40 -3.74
N LEU A 489 19.00 7.78 -4.65
CA LEU A 489 17.59 8.03 -4.35
C LEU A 489 16.83 6.75 -3.97
N SER A 490 17.15 5.62 -4.60
CA SER A 490 16.53 4.32 -4.30
C SER A 490 17.13 3.62 -3.07
N GLY A 491 18.21 4.16 -2.50
CA GLY A 491 18.95 3.54 -1.39
C GLY A 491 19.84 2.36 -1.83
N GLY A 492 20.13 2.26 -3.13
CA GLY A 492 21.15 1.37 -3.69
C GLY A 492 22.51 2.05 -3.83
N LEU A 493 23.43 1.38 -4.52
CA LEU A 493 24.82 1.84 -4.68
C LEU A 493 25.20 1.94 -6.16
N THR A 494 26.09 2.87 -6.49
CA THR A 494 26.77 2.87 -7.78
C THR A 494 28.23 2.51 -7.55
N ILE A 495 28.69 1.46 -8.21
CA ILE A 495 30.02 0.91 -8.00
C ILE A 495 30.76 0.89 -9.33
N PHE A 496 31.88 1.62 -9.37
CA PHE A 496 32.81 1.59 -10.49
C PHE A 496 33.88 0.54 -10.23
N THR A 497 34.17 -0.28 -11.23
CA THR A 497 35.18 -1.34 -11.18
C THR A 497 35.86 -1.50 -12.54
N THR A 498 36.76 -2.47 -12.66
CA THR A 498 37.41 -2.83 -13.92
C THR A 498 37.00 -4.25 -14.30
N ASN A 499 37.18 -4.63 -15.57
CA ASN A 499 36.91 -5.99 -16.03
C ASN A 499 37.69 -7.05 -15.22
N SER A 500 38.88 -6.71 -14.70
CA SER A 500 39.67 -7.61 -13.84
C SER A 500 39.19 -7.71 -12.40
N ASP A 501 38.51 -6.68 -11.88
CA ASP A 501 38.13 -6.58 -10.46
C ASP A 501 36.65 -6.82 -10.20
N ILE A 502 35.81 -6.86 -11.25
CA ILE A 502 34.36 -6.99 -11.11
C ILE A 502 33.93 -8.22 -10.30
N HIS A 503 34.64 -9.34 -10.42
CA HIS A 503 34.38 -10.53 -9.63
C HIS A 503 34.54 -10.28 -8.12
N ARG A 504 35.58 -9.54 -7.71
CA ARG A 504 35.84 -9.21 -6.30
C ARG A 504 34.84 -8.18 -5.78
N VAL A 505 34.55 -7.17 -6.58
CA VAL A 505 33.62 -6.11 -6.20
C VAL A 505 32.20 -6.64 -6.06
N SER A 506 31.80 -7.58 -6.93
CA SER A 506 30.50 -8.24 -6.81
C SER A 506 30.32 -8.95 -5.47
N THR A 507 31.38 -9.52 -4.89
CA THR A 507 31.34 -10.15 -3.56
C THR A 507 31.20 -9.14 -2.42
N ILE A 508 31.75 -7.93 -2.52
CA ILE A 508 31.60 -6.89 -1.46
C ILE A 508 30.13 -6.46 -1.31
N VAL A 509 29.34 -6.55 -2.38
CA VAL A 509 27.91 -6.30 -2.33
C VAL A 509 27.17 -7.39 -1.52
N GLU A 510 27.75 -8.57 -1.23
CA GLU A 510 27.15 -9.56 -0.30
C GLU A 510 27.05 -8.98 1.11
N ASP A 511 28.11 -8.34 1.60
CA ASP A 511 28.19 -7.92 3.01
C ASP A 511 27.23 -6.77 3.32
N ASN A 512 27.07 -5.82 2.41
CA ASN A 512 26.15 -4.69 2.59
C ASN A 512 24.67 -5.09 2.46
N THR A 513 24.38 -6.20 1.78
CA THR A 513 23.01 -6.71 1.61
C THR A 513 22.63 -7.73 2.70
N ALA A 514 23.62 -8.40 3.30
CA ALA A 514 23.44 -9.27 4.46
C ALA A 514 23.41 -8.54 5.82
N ALA A 515 23.93 -7.30 5.89
CA ALA A 515 24.05 -6.51 7.13
C ALA A 515 22.73 -6.04 7.77
N ASP A 516 21.57 -6.23 7.12
CA ASP A 516 20.25 -6.02 7.75
C ASP A 516 19.89 -7.12 8.78
N LYS A 517 20.78 -8.09 9.02
CA LYS A 517 20.67 -9.02 10.15
C LYS A 517 21.27 -8.36 11.40
N VAL A 518 20.39 -7.73 12.19
CA VAL A 518 20.71 -7.35 13.58
C VAL A 518 21.35 -8.56 14.29
N PRO A 519 22.56 -8.45 14.85
CA PRO A 519 23.16 -9.53 15.61
C PRO A 519 22.26 -9.84 16.81
N LYS A 520 22.00 -11.14 17.03
CA LYS A 520 21.15 -11.66 18.09
C LYS A 520 21.57 -11.20 19.49
#